data_AF-W2SWA3-F1
#
_entry.id   AF-W2SWA3-F1
#
_cell.length_a   1.000
_cell.length_b   1.000
_cell.length_c   1.000
_cell.angle_alpha   90.00
_cell.angle_beta   90.00
_cell.angle_gamma   90.00
#
_symmetry.space_group_name_H-M   'P 1'
#
loop_
_entity.id
_entity.type
_entity.pdbx_description
1 polymer ?
#
loop_
_entity_poly.entity_id
_entity_poly.type
_entity_poly.pdbx_seq_one_letter_code
_entity_poly.pdbx_strand_id
1 'polypeptide(L)'
;MDTNSHFIVKNLHELGVQVKKISTIGDSVEEISNEILHFSQRFDYVFTTGGVGPTHDDKTYIGLAKAFNDTLLRSPEIAAAIEKYFTSGELSGEHTTFVDKLST
;
A
#
# COMPACT_ATOMS: atom_id res chain seq x y z
N MET A 1 2.62 -13.59 -13.18
CA MET A 1 3.14 -12.53 -14.06
C MET A 1 2.60 -11.21 -13.53
N ASP A 2 3.44 -10.20 -13.32
CA ASP A 2 3.03 -8.88 -12.80
C ASP A 2 2.38 -8.04 -13.90
N THR A 3 1.06 -7.85 -13.81
CA THR A 3 0.28 -7.01 -14.73
C THR A 3 0.10 -5.58 -14.24
N ASN A 4 0.30 -5.32 -12.95
CA ASN A 4 0.13 -4.00 -12.33
C ASN A 4 1.19 -3.05 -12.85
N SER A 5 2.46 -3.46 -12.81
CA SER A 5 3.56 -2.65 -13.34
C SER A 5 3.36 -2.35 -14.82
N HIS A 6 2.89 -3.32 -15.61
CA HIS A 6 2.61 -3.10 -17.02
C HIS A 6 1.51 -2.04 -17.24
N PHE A 7 0.40 -2.14 -16.51
CA PHE A 7 -0.69 -1.17 -16.57
C PHE A 7 -0.21 0.24 -16.19
N ILE A 8 0.48 0.38 -15.07
CA ILE A 8 0.93 1.70 -14.56
C ILE A 8 1.95 2.32 -15.51
N VAL A 9 2.95 1.56 -15.98
CA VAL A 9 3.98 2.08 -16.90
C VAL A 9 3.37 2.58 -18.19
N LYS A 10 2.37 1.86 -18.74
CA LYS A 10 1.67 2.29 -19.96
C LYS A 10 0.99 3.65 -19.76
N ASN A 11 0.22 3.82 -18.69
CA ASN A 11 -0.48 5.07 -18.40
C ASN A 11 0.50 6.23 -18.12
N LEU A 12 1.57 5.98 -17.37
CA LEU A 12 2.60 7.00 -17.11
C LEU A 12 3.30 7.43 -18.42
N HIS A 13 3.59 6.49 -19.31
CA HIS A 13 4.16 6.79 -20.61
C HIS A 13 3.24 7.66 -21.47
N GLU A 14 1.92 7.37 -21.48
CA GLU A 14 0.92 8.20 -22.18
C GLU A 14 0.85 9.64 -21.62
N LEU A 15 1.16 9.82 -20.35
CA LEU A 15 1.28 11.13 -19.69
C LEU A 15 2.65 11.81 -19.86
N GLY A 16 3.58 11.19 -20.61
CA GLY A 16 4.94 11.72 -20.81
C GLY A 16 5.88 11.51 -19.61
N VAL A 17 5.49 10.68 -18.65
CA VAL A 17 6.31 10.35 -17.47
C VAL A 17 7.17 9.12 -17.78
N GLN A 18 8.49 9.29 -17.70
CA GLN A 18 9.44 8.19 -17.92
C GLN A 18 9.65 7.38 -16.62
N VAL A 19 9.19 6.14 -16.61
CA VAL A 19 9.48 5.20 -15.51
C VAL A 19 10.95 4.78 -15.55
N LYS A 20 11.69 5.09 -14.48
CA LYS A 20 13.14 4.84 -14.38
C LYS A 20 13.50 3.46 -13.83
N LYS A 21 12.65 2.91 -12.96
CA LYS A 21 12.91 1.65 -12.26
C LYS A 21 11.59 1.03 -11.80
N ILE A 22 11.53 -0.30 -11.87
CA ILE A 22 10.52 -1.14 -11.23
C ILE A 22 11.28 -2.08 -10.29
N SER A 23 10.72 -2.32 -9.11
CA SER A 23 11.24 -3.26 -8.13
C SER A 23 10.12 -4.15 -7.61
N THR A 24 10.44 -5.42 -7.43
CA THR A 24 9.53 -6.43 -6.87
C THR A 24 10.27 -7.09 -5.71
N ILE A 25 9.65 -7.07 -4.54
CA ILE A 25 10.23 -7.50 -3.27
C ILE A 25 9.24 -8.43 -2.54
N GLY A 26 9.69 -9.12 -1.50
CA GLY A 26 8.81 -9.96 -0.67
C GLY A 26 8.03 -9.18 0.39
N ASP A 27 7.08 -9.86 1.05
CA ASP A 27 6.21 -9.30 2.11
C ASP A 27 6.90 -9.24 3.49
N SER A 28 8.09 -8.61 3.50
CA SER A 28 8.89 -8.36 4.70
C SER A 28 8.90 -6.86 5.00
N VAL A 29 8.60 -6.48 6.24
CA VAL A 29 8.59 -5.06 6.66
C VAL A 29 9.95 -4.41 6.41
N GLU A 30 11.04 -5.10 6.72
CA GLU A 30 12.40 -4.64 6.46
C GLU A 30 12.70 -4.45 4.97
N GLU A 31 12.32 -5.39 4.11
CA GLU A 31 12.54 -5.25 2.66
C GLU A 31 11.76 -4.08 2.08
N ILE A 32 10.47 -3.99 2.45
CA ILE A 32 9.58 -2.89 2.03
C ILE A 32 10.15 -1.55 2.48
N SER A 33 10.50 -1.43 3.77
CA SER A 33 11.03 -0.20 4.34
C SER A 33 12.32 0.25 3.66
N ASN A 34 13.25 -0.67 3.41
CA ASN A 34 14.53 -0.36 2.78
C ASN A 34 14.35 0.08 1.33
N GLU A 35 13.49 -0.60 0.57
CA GLU A 35 13.27 -0.27 -0.84
C GLU A 35 12.54 1.07 -1.00
N ILE A 36 11.52 1.33 -0.16
CA ILE A 36 10.82 2.63 -0.14
C ILE A 36 11.80 3.76 0.18
N LEU A 37 12.60 3.63 1.24
CA LEU A 37 13.53 4.68 1.63
C LEU A 37 14.57 4.93 0.52
N HIS A 38 15.15 3.86 -0.04
CA HIS A 38 16.10 3.96 -1.15
C HIS A 38 15.52 4.63 -2.39
N PHE A 39 14.26 4.30 -2.75
CA PHE A 39 13.59 4.91 -3.90
C PHE A 39 13.24 6.37 -3.63
N SER A 40 12.76 6.70 -2.44
CA SER A 40 12.40 8.08 -2.05
C SER A 40 13.58 9.05 -2.11
N GLN A 41 14.81 8.56 -1.90
CA GLN A 41 16.03 9.36 -1.99
C GLN A 41 16.51 9.58 -3.43
N ARG A 42 16.00 8.80 -4.40
CA ARG A 42 16.55 8.72 -5.76
C ARG A 42 15.57 9.15 -6.85
N PHE A 43 14.28 9.15 -6.57
CA PHE A 43 13.23 9.43 -7.53
C PHE A 43 12.23 10.44 -6.96
N ASP A 44 11.73 11.33 -7.82
CA ASP A 44 10.77 12.37 -7.42
C ASP A 44 9.39 11.78 -7.07
N TYR A 45 9.02 10.67 -7.74
CA TYR A 45 7.75 9.98 -7.53
C TYR A 45 8.01 8.48 -7.34
N VAL A 46 7.42 7.93 -6.29
CA VAL A 46 7.48 6.49 -5.96
C VAL A 46 6.05 5.99 -5.80
N PHE A 47 5.71 4.96 -6.55
CA PHE A 47 4.42 4.28 -6.48
C PHE A 47 4.64 2.90 -5.86
N THR A 48 3.83 2.55 -4.86
CA THR A 48 3.74 1.18 -4.33
C THR A 48 2.42 0.56 -4.77
N THR A 49 2.40 -0.77 -4.97
CA THR A 49 1.18 -1.52 -5.28
C THR A 49 1.23 -2.85 -4.53
N GLY A 50 0.09 -3.29 -3.99
CA GLY A 50 0.00 -4.51 -3.20
C GLY A 50 0.39 -4.32 -1.72
N GLY A 51 0.00 -5.28 -0.88
CA GLY A 51 0.33 -5.31 0.54
C GLY A 51 -0.41 -4.29 1.41
N VAL A 52 -1.57 -3.79 0.95
CA VAL A 52 -2.42 -2.78 1.64
C VAL A 52 -3.77 -3.33 2.10
N GLY A 53 -3.98 -4.65 1.97
CA GLY A 53 -5.19 -5.31 2.43
C GLY A 53 -5.20 -5.60 3.94
N PRO A 54 -6.17 -6.39 4.40
CA PRO A 54 -6.38 -6.72 5.81
C PRO A 54 -5.61 -7.98 6.28
N THR A 55 -4.92 -8.70 5.39
CA THR A 55 -4.31 -10.00 5.72
C THR A 55 -3.01 -9.81 6.50
N HIS A 56 -2.40 -10.92 6.97
CA HIS A 56 -1.19 -10.85 7.81
C HIS A 56 0.09 -10.55 7.00
N ASP A 57 0.06 -10.83 5.71
CA ASP A 57 1.10 -10.53 4.72
C ASP A 57 1.01 -9.11 4.16
N ASP A 58 -0.14 -8.43 4.31
CA ASP A 58 -0.28 -7.01 3.96
C ASP A 58 0.51 -6.10 4.90
N LYS A 59 1.73 -5.73 4.50
CA LYS A 59 2.71 -5.02 5.34
C LYS A 59 3.21 -3.70 4.75
N THR A 60 2.63 -3.25 3.62
CA THR A 60 3.13 -2.07 2.89
C THR A 60 3.05 -0.80 3.74
N TYR A 61 1.93 -0.55 4.45
CA TYR A 61 1.82 0.61 5.33
C TYR A 61 2.82 0.57 6.50
N ILE A 62 3.03 -0.61 7.08
CA ILE A 62 3.98 -0.78 8.19
C ILE A 62 5.42 -0.52 7.70
N GLY A 63 5.78 -1.05 6.53
CA GLY A 63 7.08 -0.77 5.90
C GLY A 63 7.26 0.70 5.54
N LEU A 64 6.21 1.37 5.06
CA LEU A 64 6.21 2.80 4.77
C LEU A 64 6.47 3.63 6.03
N ALA A 65 5.73 3.38 7.11
CA ALA A 65 5.91 4.07 8.38
C ALA A 65 7.33 3.85 8.93
N LYS A 66 7.84 2.62 8.88
CA LYS A 66 9.22 2.31 9.28
C LYS A 66 10.26 3.07 8.44
N ALA A 67 10.07 3.16 7.12
CA ALA A 67 11.00 3.83 6.21
C ALA A 67 11.24 5.30 6.58
N PHE A 68 10.19 5.97 7.03
CA PHE A 68 10.22 7.39 7.39
C PHE A 68 10.28 7.64 8.90
N ASN A 69 10.46 6.59 9.70
CA ASN A 69 10.44 6.65 11.17
C ASN A 69 9.17 7.37 11.68
N ASP A 70 8.03 7.01 11.09
CA ASP A 70 6.71 7.55 11.38
C ASP A 70 5.81 6.50 12.05
N THR A 71 4.64 6.91 12.52
CA THR A 71 3.67 6.06 13.20
C THR A 71 2.37 5.99 12.42
N LEU A 72 1.87 4.79 12.17
CA LEU A 72 0.55 4.61 11.56
C LEU A 72 -0.56 4.96 12.56
N LEU A 73 -1.56 5.67 12.08
CA LEU A 73 -2.70 6.11 12.86
C LEU A 73 -3.99 5.79 12.12
N ARG A 74 -4.95 5.25 12.86
CA ARG A 74 -6.29 4.98 12.36
C ARG A 74 -6.97 6.27 11.88
N SER A 75 -7.36 6.30 10.61
CA SER A 75 -8.14 7.36 9.98
C SER A 75 -9.65 7.12 10.17
N PRO A 76 -10.36 8.01 10.88
CA PRO A 76 -11.81 7.92 11.02
C PRO A 76 -12.55 8.00 9.68
N GLU A 77 -12.01 8.77 8.73
CA GLU A 77 -12.60 8.94 7.40
C GLU A 77 -12.50 7.65 6.57
N ILE A 78 -11.32 7.02 6.55
CA ILE A 78 -11.12 5.75 5.84
C ILE A 78 -11.98 4.65 6.47
N ALA A 79 -12.03 4.59 7.81
CA ALA A 79 -12.87 3.64 8.51
C ALA A 79 -14.36 3.78 8.12
N ALA A 80 -14.89 5.01 8.14
CA ALA A 80 -16.27 5.26 7.73
C ALA A 80 -16.53 4.93 6.26
N ALA A 81 -15.55 5.16 5.38
CA ALA A 81 -15.65 4.78 3.97
C ALA A 81 -15.71 3.27 3.77
N ILE A 82 -14.89 2.51 4.50
CA ILE A 82 -14.89 1.04 4.49
C ILE A 82 -16.23 0.51 5.03
N GLU A 83 -16.69 1.00 6.18
CA GLU A 83 -17.97 0.61 6.78
C GLU A 83 -19.15 0.87 5.83
N LYS A 84 -19.12 1.97 5.09
CA LYS A 84 -20.15 2.27 4.07
C LYS A 84 -20.07 1.32 2.88
N TYR A 85 -18.87 0.90 2.48
CA TYR A 85 -18.67 0.02 1.33
C TYR A 85 -19.13 -1.42 1.62
N PHE A 86 -18.87 -1.93 2.83
CA PHE A 86 -19.31 -3.25 3.25
C PHE A 86 -20.69 -3.19 3.93
N THR A 87 -21.76 -3.29 3.14
CA THR A 87 -23.13 -3.34 3.69
C THR A 87 -23.38 -4.68 4.39
N SER A 88 -24.05 -4.64 5.55
CA SER A 88 -24.20 -5.73 6.53
C SER A 88 -24.56 -7.09 5.91
N GLY A 89 -23.62 -8.04 5.91
CA GLY A 89 -23.84 -9.43 5.51
C GLY A 89 -22.59 -10.20 5.08
N GLU A 90 -21.55 -9.52 4.60
CA GLU A 90 -20.35 -10.17 4.03
C GLU A 90 -19.16 -10.28 5.00
N LEU A 91 -19.25 -9.67 6.18
CA LEU A 91 -18.19 -9.68 7.18
C LEU A 91 -18.66 -10.43 8.43
N SER A 92 -18.24 -11.69 8.55
CA SER A 92 -18.40 -12.47 9.79
C SER A 92 -17.26 -12.17 10.76
N GLY A 93 -17.59 -12.03 12.06
CA GLY A 93 -16.68 -12.11 13.23
C GLY A 93 -15.59 -11.03 13.42
N GLU A 94 -14.96 -10.55 12.36
CA GLU A 94 -13.72 -9.75 12.41
C GLU A 94 -13.90 -8.30 11.92
N HIS A 95 -15.14 -7.79 11.86
CA HIS A 95 -15.46 -6.47 11.33
C HIS A 95 -14.57 -5.35 11.89
N THR A 96 -14.37 -5.32 13.21
CA THR A 96 -13.54 -4.31 13.87
C THR A 96 -12.06 -4.43 13.47
N THR A 97 -11.49 -5.63 13.52
CA THR A 97 -10.07 -5.88 13.18
C THR A 97 -9.77 -5.54 11.71
N PHE A 98 -10.70 -5.82 10.82
CA PHE A 98 -10.58 -5.55 9.39
C PHE A 98 -10.57 -4.05 9.09
N VAL A 99 -11.56 -3.31 9.62
CA VAL A 99 -11.65 -1.85 9.45
C VAL A 99 -10.45 -1.19 10.09
N ASP A 100 -10.02 -1.63 11.28
CA ASP A 100 -8.88 -1.07 11.97
C ASP A 100 -7.57 -1.25 11.18
N LYS A 101 -7.34 -2.42 10.59
CA LYS A 101 -6.14 -2.65 9.76
C LYS A 101 -6.12 -1.81 8.49
N LEU A 102 -7.24 -1.68 7.79
CA LEU A 102 -7.30 -0.95 6.52
C LEU A 102 -7.35 0.57 6.68
N SER A 103 -7.74 1.05 7.86
CA SER A 103 -7.79 2.47 8.16
C SER A 103 -6.54 3.01 8.84
N THR A 104 -5.53 2.17 9.07
CA THR A 104 -4.26 2.51 9.74
C THR A 104 -3.12 2.56 8.74
#